data_AF-A0A849DB66-F1
#
_entry.id   AF-A0A849DB66-F1
#
_cell.length_a   1.000
_cell.length_b   1.000
_cell.length_c   1.000
_cell.angle_alpha   90.00
_cell.angle_beta   90.00
_cell.angle_gamma   90.00
#
_symmetry.space_group_name_H-M   'P 1'
#
loop_
_entity.id
_entity.type
_entity.pdbx_description
1 polymer ?
#
loop_
_entity_poly.entity_id
_entity_poly.type
_entity_poly.pdbx_seq_one_letter_code
_entity_poly.pdbx_strand_id
1 'polypeptide(L)'
;KVVHKDLVNVIREKTGVFLQEETFDNSTLDTSYHNGILVGDLKLANDSSHLFLTNAKIDTDENTINAYFDFKMQEQEFSGEIYGSIDDTDVNLDIQKLIKYQMGKQLDSMMGKGATKTMRSMPMEGAAEDMATGAAATFIKAFF
;
A
#
# COMPACT_ATOMS: atom_id res chain seq x y z
N LYS A 1 16.34 15.50 5.31
CA LYS A 1 15.58 14.28 4.92
C LYS A 1 16.44 13.08 5.28
N VAL A 2 16.05 12.29 6.29
CA VAL A 2 16.72 11.02 6.58
C VAL A 2 15.68 9.91 6.48
N VAL A 3 15.56 9.36 5.28
CA VAL A 3 15.00 8.01 5.08
C VAL A 3 16.21 7.13 4.80
N HIS A 4 16.36 6.04 5.54
CA HIS A 4 17.53 5.17 5.43
C HIS A 4 17.67 4.64 4.00
N LYS A 5 18.89 4.66 3.43
CA LYS A 5 19.13 4.28 2.02
C LYS A 5 18.65 2.86 1.71
N ASP A 6 18.81 1.95 2.66
CA ASP A 6 18.42 0.55 2.48
C ASP A 6 16.90 0.39 2.35
N LEU A 7 16.12 1.13 3.15
CA LEU A 7 14.67 1.16 3.04
C LEU A 7 14.24 1.73 1.68
N VAL A 8 14.89 2.81 1.23
CA VAL A 8 14.62 3.39 -0.11
C VAL A 8 14.92 2.39 -1.22
N ASN A 9 16.02 1.64 -1.12
CA ASN A 9 16.41 0.65 -2.12
C ASN A 9 15.44 -0.52 -2.15
N VAL A 10 15.06 -1.07 -0.99
CA VAL A 10 14.11 -2.19 -0.89
C VAL A 10 12.76 -1.79 -1.48
N ILE A 11 12.23 -0.61 -1.13
CA ILE A 11 10.95 -0.12 -1.67
C ILE A 11 11.06 0.02 -3.19
N ARG A 12 12.15 0.61 -3.70
CA ARG A 12 12.38 0.75 -5.13
C ARG A 12 12.46 -0.60 -5.85
N GLU A 13 13.21 -1.56 -5.34
CA GLU A 13 13.39 -2.87 -5.96
C GLU A 13 12.11 -3.69 -5.98
N LYS A 14 11.32 -3.64 -4.89
CA LYS A 14 10.11 -4.45 -4.75
C LYS A 14 8.88 -3.83 -5.41
N THR A 15 8.78 -2.50 -5.44
CA THR A 15 7.56 -1.78 -5.87
C THR A 15 7.76 -0.92 -7.12
N GLY A 16 9.02 -0.66 -7.52
CA GLY A 16 9.33 0.28 -8.59
C GLY A 16 9.11 1.74 -8.22
N VAL A 17 8.83 2.05 -6.95
CA VAL A 17 8.57 3.42 -6.49
C VAL A 17 9.85 4.14 -6.06
N PHE A 18 9.97 5.39 -6.50
CA PHE A 18 11.12 6.24 -6.23
C PHE A 18 10.79 7.28 -5.13
N LEU A 19 10.91 6.87 -3.86
CA LEU A 19 10.68 7.77 -2.71
C LEU A 19 11.51 9.06 -2.73
N GLN A 20 12.65 9.08 -3.43
CA GLN A 20 13.51 10.25 -3.56
C GLN A 20 12.92 11.33 -4.48
N GLU A 21 11.98 10.99 -5.35
CA GLU A 21 11.30 11.92 -6.25
C GLU A 21 10.15 12.66 -5.56
N GLU A 22 9.72 12.17 -4.39
CA GLU A 22 8.64 12.78 -3.61
C GLU A 22 9.18 13.79 -2.57
N THR A 23 8.44 14.89 -2.39
CA THR A 23 8.60 15.79 -1.25
C THR A 23 7.28 15.83 -0.50
N PHE A 24 7.34 15.43 0.78
CA PHE A 24 6.19 15.36 1.68
C PHE A 24 6.21 16.57 2.60
N ASP A 25 5.56 17.65 2.18
CA ASP A 25 5.47 18.93 2.89
C ASP A 25 4.48 18.89 4.06
N ASN A 26 3.55 17.93 4.08
CA ASN A 26 2.63 17.67 5.16
C ASN A 26 2.97 16.35 5.86
N SER A 27 4.05 16.36 6.64
CA SER A 27 4.53 15.17 7.36
C SER A 27 4.38 15.32 8.87
N THR A 28 3.90 14.27 9.54
CA THR A 28 3.81 14.19 11.00
C THR A 28 4.43 12.90 11.51
N LEU A 29 5.15 13.00 12.61
CA LEU A 29 5.62 11.86 13.40
C LEU A 29 5.09 12.06 14.81
N ASP A 30 4.22 11.15 15.26
CA ASP A 30 3.71 11.13 16.62
C ASP A 30 4.03 9.77 17.21
N THR A 31 5.06 9.71 18.05
CA THR A 31 5.54 8.46 18.62
C THR A 31 5.89 8.60 20.10
N SER A 32 5.71 7.50 20.82
CA SER A 32 6.15 7.33 22.20
C SER A 32 7.05 6.11 22.28
N TYR A 33 8.13 6.23 23.05
CA TYR A 33 9.06 5.13 23.28
C TYR A 33 9.21 4.91 24.79
N HIS A 34 8.90 3.69 25.25
CA HIS A 34 9.06 3.30 26.64
C HIS A 34 9.29 1.80 26.75
N ASN A 35 10.30 1.39 27.55
CA ASN A 35 10.63 -0.01 27.82
C ASN A 35 10.72 -0.88 26.57
N GLY A 36 11.56 -0.51 25.60
CA GLY A 36 11.73 -1.31 24.37
C GLY A 36 10.57 -1.22 23.37
N ILE A 37 9.46 -0.58 23.74
CA ILE A 37 8.27 -0.49 22.90
C ILE A 37 8.16 0.92 22.31
N LEU A 38 8.20 0.99 20.98
CA LEU A 38 7.84 2.18 20.21
C LEU A 38 6.39 2.02 19.74
N VAL A 39 5.55 3.01 20.04
CA VAL A 39 4.18 3.11 19.51
C VAL A 39 3.94 4.44 18.83
N GLY A 40 3.17 4.45 17.75
CA GLY A 40 2.66 5.69 17.18
C GLY A 40 2.41 5.65 15.68
N ASP A 41 2.38 6.84 15.09
CA ASP A 41 2.05 7.10 13.71
C ASP A 41 3.19 7.84 13.00
N LEU A 42 3.51 7.39 11.78
CA LEU A 42 4.29 8.14 10.81
C LEU A 42 3.38 8.46 9.62
N LYS A 43 3.18 9.74 9.33
CA LYS A 43 2.44 10.19 8.15
C LYS A 43 3.33 11.06 7.30
N LEU A 44 3.61 10.62 6.08
CA LEU A 44 4.29 11.40 5.06
C LEU A 44 3.26 11.71 3.97
N ALA A 45 2.93 12.98 3.75
CA ALA A 45 1.99 13.37 2.70
C ALA A 45 2.40 14.65 1.96
N ASN A 46 1.93 14.74 0.72
CA ASN A 46 1.75 15.97 -0.04
C ASN A 46 0.34 15.97 -0.67
N ASP A 47 0.04 16.91 -1.55
CA ASP A 47 -1.27 17.04 -2.20
C ASP A 47 -1.72 15.81 -3.01
N SER A 48 -0.79 14.96 -3.44
CA SER A 48 -1.04 13.86 -4.40
C SER A 48 -0.58 12.48 -3.95
N SER A 49 0.38 12.42 -3.02
CA SER A 49 1.08 11.23 -2.58
C SER A 49 1.09 11.12 -1.07
N HIS A 50 0.97 9.90 -0.55
CA HIS A 50 1.12 9.61 0.87
C HIS A 50 1.78 8.25 1.14
N LEU A 51 2.48 8.19 2.27
CA LEU A 51 2.89 6.96 2.96
C LEU A 51 2.54 7.14 4.43
N PHE A 52 1.57 6.36 4.89
CA PHE A 52 1.12 6.32 6.27
C PHE A 52 1.49 4.99 6.89
N LEU A 53 2.06 5.04 8.08
CA LEU A 53 2.18 3.93 9.02
C LEU A 53 1.40 4.37 10.27
N THR A 54 0.32 3.65 10.58
CA THR A 54 -0.56 4.01 11.70
C THR A 54 -0.70 2.85 12.65
N ASN A 55 -0.88 3.18 13.94
CA ASN A 55 -0.88 2.20 15.02
C ASN A 55 0.36 1.30 14.99
N ALA A 56 1.52 1.87 14.59
CA ALA A 56 2.76 1.11 14.59
C ALA A 56 3.11 0.77 16.03
N LYS A 57 3.37 -0.49 16.30
CA LYS A 57 3.92 -1.02 17.55
C LYS A 57 5.15 -1.84 17.19
N ILE A 58 6.32 -1.39 17.65
CA ILE A 58 7.59 -2.09 17.50
C ILE A 58 8.07 -2.42 18.89
N ASP A 59 8.23 -3.70 19.18
CA ASP A 59 8.78 -4.20 20.44
C ASP A 59 10.18 -4.74 20.16
N THR A 60 11.20 -4.00 20.60
CA THR A 60 12.59 -4.39 20.35
C THR A 60 13.04 -5.54 21.23
N ASP A 61 12.37 -5.75 22.37
CA ASP A 61 12.74 -6.80 23.33
C ASP A 61 12.17 -8.15 22.85
N GLU A 62 10.94 -8.13 22.34
CA GLU A 62 10.27 -9.31 21.76
C GLU A 62 10.55 -9.51 20.26
N ASN A 63 11.31 -8.60 19.65
CA ASN A 63 11.62 -8.59 18.21
C ASN A 63 10.36 -8.58 17.32
N THR A 64 9.31 -7.85 17.70
CA THR A 64 8.04 -7.84 16.96
C THR A 64 7.70 -6.47 16.37
N ILE A 65 6.96 -6.49 15.26
CA ILE A 65 6.34 -5.33 14.65
C ILE A 65 4.88 -5.62 14.35
N ASN A 66 4.02 -4.64 14.53
CA ASN A 66 2.67 -4.59 13.97
C ASN A 66 2.38 -3.15 13.53
N ALA A 67 1.87 -2.95 12.33
CA ALA A 67 1.48 -1.63 11.85
C ALA A 67 0.48 -1.75 10.70
N TYR A 68 -0.44 -0.79 10.60
CA TYR A 68 -1.19 -0.60 9.36
C TYR A 68 -0.42 0.35 8.45
N PHE A 69 -0.43 0.07 7.15
CA PHE A 69 0.11 0.99 6.16
C PHE A 69 -0.92 1.36 5.11
N ASP A 70 -0.86 2.61 4.65
CA ASP A 70 -1.55 3.10 3.46
C ASP A 70 -0.54 3.86 2.60
N PHE A 71 -0.51 3.52 1.33
CA PHE A 71 0.46 3.99 0.37
C PHE A 71 -0.25 4.43 -0.89
N LYS A 72 0.09 5.63 -1.35
CA LYS A 72 -0.34 6.15 -2.64
C LYS A 72 0.75 7.04 -3.22
N MET A 73 1.37 6.63 -4.31
CA MET A 73 2.31 7.48 -5.05
C MET A 73 2.63 6.85 -6.40
N GLN A 74 3.02 7.68 -7.37
CA GLN A 74 3.45 7.21 -8.70
C GLN A 74 2.42 6.25 -9.34
N GLU A 75 1.16 6.66 -9.27
CA GLU A 75 -0.04 5.92 -9.69
C GLU A 75 -0.35 4.65 -8.89
N GLN A 76 0.55 4.15 -8.04
CA GLN A 76 0.35 2.95 -7.25
C GLN A 76 -0.40 3.26 -5.95
N GLU A 77 -1.35 2.40 -5.58
CA GLU A 77 -2.11 2.51 -4.34
C GLU A 77 -2.24 1.14 -3.66
N PHE A 78 -1.73 1.03 -2.43
CA PHE A 78 -1.74 -0.21 -1.65
C PHE A 78 -2.03 0.13 -0.18
N SER A 79 -2.71 -0.75 0.51
CA SER A 79 -2.81 -0.69 1.97
C SER A 79 -2.76 -2.10 2.54
N GLY A 80 -2.49 -2.22 3.83
CA GLY A 80 -2.40 -3.51 4.47
C GLY A 80 -1.91 -3.44 5.89
N GLU A 81 -1.52 -4.59 6.39
CA GLU A 81 -0.95 -4.78 7.72
C GLU A 81 0.43 -5.41 7.61
N ILE A 82 1.39 -4.83 8.34
CA ILE A 82 2.74 -5.35 8.55
C ILE A 82 2.70 -6.02 9.92
N TYR A 83 3.13 -7.26 10.03
CA TYR A 83 3.20 -7.96 11.31
C TYR A 83 4.31 -9.01 11.34
N GLY A 84 4.68 -9.50 12.53
CA GLY A 84 5.65 -10.57 12.68
C GLY A 84 6.95 -10.08 13.30
N SER A 85 8.08 -10.67 12.91
CA SER A 85 9.38 -10.34 13.49
C SER A 85 9.97 -9.11 12.81
N ILE A 86 10.75 -8.28 13.53
CA ILE A 86 11.43 -7.13 12.91
C ILE A 86 12.44 -7.61 11.86
N ASP A 87 13.09 -8.76 12.10
CA ASP A 87 14.07 -9.35 11.17
C ASP A 87 13.43 -10.14 10.00
N ASP A 88 12.19 -10.59 10.16
CA ASP A 88 11.45 -11.39 9.17
C ASP A 88 9.96 -11.05 9.27
N THR A 89 9.58 -9.99 8.55
CA THR A 89 8.28 -9.37 8.66
C THR A 89 7.33 -9.86 7.58
N ASP A 90 6.11 -10.23 7.97
CA ASP A 90 5.02 -10.57 7.08
C ASP A 90 4.20 -9.32 6.69
N VAL A 91 3.64 -9.36 5.49
CA VAL A 91 2.78 -8.29 4.96
C VAL A 91 1.49 -8.89 4.44
N ASN A 92 0.37 -8.53 5.05
CA ASN A 92 -0.96 -8.82 4.52
C ASN A 92 -1.47 -7.62 3.73
N LEU A 93 -1.62 -7.80 2.41
CA LEU A 93 -2.09 -6.77 1.51
C LEU A 93 -3.61 -6.75 1.45
N ASP A 94 -4.20 -5.56 1.44
CA ASP A 94 -5.57 -5.38 0.98
C ASP A 94 -5.60 -5.53 -0.55
N ILE A 95 -5.79 -6.78 -0.97
CA ILE A 95 -5.84 -7.19 -2.37
C ILE A 95 -6.95 -6.46 -3.14
N GLN A 96 -8.01 -5.94 -2.48
CA GLN A 96 -9.10 -5.26 -3.17
C GLN A 96 -8.64 -3.96 -3.83
N LYS A 97 -7.79 -3.17 -3.15
CA LYS A 97 -7.21 -1.95 -3.74
C LYS A 97 -6.24 -2.28 -4.88
N LEU A 98 -5.44 -3.34 -4.69
CA LEU A 98 -4.45 -3.78 -5.68
C LEU A 98 -5.12 -4.28 -6.98
N ILE A 99 -6.20 -5.06 -6.87
CA ILE A 99 -7.00 -5.51 -8.03
C ILE A 99 -7.59 -4.31 -8.77
N LYS A 100 -8.22 -3.36 -8.07
CA LYS A 100 -8.78 -2.15 -8.70
C LYS A 100 -7.72 -1.35 -9.45
N TYR A 101 -6.51 -1.28 -8.91
CA TYR A 101 -5.40 -0.58 -9.56
C TYR A 101 -4.94 -1.28 -10.84
N GLN A 102 -4.65 -2.58 -10.78
CA GLN A 102 -4.20 -3.34 -11.96
C GLN A 102 -5.25 -3.37 -13.07
N MET A 103 -6.54 -3.54 -12.71
CA MET A 103 -7.64 -3.48 -13.66
C MET A 103 -7.74 -2.09 -14.32
N GLY A 104 -7.61 -1.02 -13.55
CA GLY A 104 -7.61 0.35 -14.07
C GLY A 104 -6.50 0.59 -15.09
N LYS A 105 -5.27 0.14 -14.80
CA LYS A 105 -4.14 0.28 -15.75
C LYS A 105 -4.37 -0.46 -17.06
N GLN A 106 -4.90 -1.67 -17.02
CA GLN A 106 -5.17 -2.43 -18.25
C GLN A 106 -6.35 -1.85 -19.04
N LEU A 107 -7.41 -1.40 -18.37
CA LEU A 107 -8.53 -0.74 -19.05
C LEU A 107 -8.13 0.59 -19.66
N ASP A 108 -7.28 1.37 -18.99
CA ASP A 108 -6.70 2.60 -19.57
C ASP A 108 -5.90 2.30 -20.84
N SER A 109 -5.17 1.17 -20.85
CA SER A 109 -4.39 0.74 -22.02
C SER A 109 -5.26 0.23 -23.19
N MET A 110 -6.44 -0.34 -22.90
CA MET A 110 -7.32 -0.94 -23.91
C MET A 110 -8.46 -0.01 -24.37
N MET A 111 -8.96 0.86 -23.51
CA MET A 111 -10.22 1.61 -23.70
C MET A 111 -10.10 3.12 -23.40
N GLY A 112 -8.94 3.57 -22.89
CA GLY A 112 -8.69 4.97 -22.56
C GLY A 112 -9.25 5.42 -21.21
N LYS A 113 -8.74 6.56 -20.72
CA LYS A 113 -8.90 7.08 -19.33
C LYS A 113 -10.35 7.27 -18.82
N GLY A 114 -11.33 7.28 -19.71
CA GLY A 114 -12.75 7.47 -19.36
C GLY A 114 -13.41 6.25 -18.71
N ALA A 115 -13.00 5.04 -19.09
CA ALA A 115 -13.61 3.80 -18.61
C ALA A 115 -13.32 3.53 -17.11
N THR A 116 -12.10 3.89 -16.67
CA THR A 116 -11.61 3.67 -15.30
C THR A 116 -12.36 4.49 -14.25
N LYS A 117 -12.83 5.69 -14.62
CA LYS A 117 -13.59 6.57 -13.71
C LYS A 117 -14.96 5.98 -13.36
N THR A 118 -15.64 5.41 -14.36
CA THR A 118 -16.96 4.78 -14.21
C THR A 118 -16.89 3.50 -13.37
N MET A 119 -15.80 2.74 -13.49
CA MET A 119 -15.63 1.48 -12.77
C MET A 119 -15.27 1.68 -11.29
N ARG A 120 -14.44 2.68 -10.96
CA ARG A 120 -14.09 2.99 -9.56
C ARG A 120 -15.30 3.43 -8.72
N SER A 121 -16.35 3.96 -9.36
CA SER A 121 -17.61 4.33 -8.71
C SER A 121 -18.60 3.17 -8.54
N MET A 122 -18.29 1.97 -9.02
CA MET A 122 -19.19 0.82 -8.88
C MET A 122 -19.03 0.14 -7.50
N PRO A 123 -20.13 -0.15 -6.78
CA PRO A 123 -20.08 -0.89 -5.53
C PRO A 123 -19.63 -2.35 -5.77
N MET A 124 -18.65 -2.81 -4.99
CA MET A 124 -18.05 -4.15 -5.10
C MET A 124 -18.96 -5.28 -4.61
N GLU A 125 -20.07 -4.95 -3.96
CA GLU A 125 -20.97 -5.90 -3.31
C GLU A 125 -21.70 -6.81 -4.30
N GLY A 126 -22.03 -6.31 -5.50
CA GLY A 126 -22.56 -7.13 -6.61
C GLY A 126 -21.49 -7.65 -7.57
N ALA A 127 -20.32 -7.00 -7.61
CA ALA A 127 -19.21 -7.41 -8.49
C ALA A 127 -18.55 -8.70 -8.00
N ALA A 128 -18.56 -9.01 -6.70
CA ALA A 128 -18.01 -10.27 -6.19
C ALA A 128 -18.79 -11.50 -6.70
N GLU A 129 -20.11 -11.40 -6.83
CA GLU A 129 -20.98 -12.46 -7.35
C GLU A 129 -20.77 -12.68 -8.86
N ASP A 130 -20.60 -11.60 -9.64
CA ASP A 130 -20.30 -11.66 -11.08
C ASP A 130 -18.80 -11.93 -11.39
N MET A 131 -17.88 -11.67 -10.44
CA MET A 131 -16.48 -12.05 -10.54
C MET A 131 -16.28 -13.56 -10.39
N ALA A 132 -17.17 -14.22 -9.66
CA ALA A 132 -17.22 -15.68 -9.59
C ALA A 132 -17.72 -16.30 -10.92
N THR A 133 -18.51 -15.58 -11.71
CA THR A 133 -19.07 -16.05 -13.00
C THR A 133 -18.18 -15.63 -14.19
N GLY A 134 -16.99 -16.23 -14.24
CA GLY A 134 -16.28 -16.50 -15.51
C GLY A 134 -15.30 -15.44 -16.00
N ALA A 135 -15.72 -14.21 -16.29
CA ALA A 135 -14.86 -13.23 -16.98
C ALA A 135 -13.67 -12.76 -16.12
N ALA A 136 -13.89 -12.50 -14.83
CA ALA A 136 -12.83 -12.12 -13.89
C ALA A 136 -11.99 -13.32 -13.42
N ALA A 137 -12.60 -14.50 -13.27
CA ALA A 137 -11.88 -15.74 -12.95
C ALA A 137 -10.91 -16.14 -14.08
N THR A 138 -11.28 -15.91 -15.34
CA THR A 138 -10.39 -16.13 -16.49
C THR A 138 -9.25 -15.13 -16.50
N PHE A 139 -9.50 -13.90 -16.05
CA PHE A 139 -8.50 -12.86 -15.92
C PHE A 139 -7.48 -13.19 -14.82
N ILE A 140 -7.92 -13.57 -13.62
CA ILE A 140 -7.02 -13.96 -12.52
C ILE A 140 -6.14 -15.15 -12.94
N LYS A 141 -6.72 -16.17 -13.60
CA LYS A 141 -6.01 -17.39 -14.03
C LYS A 141 -5.01 -17.18 -15.17
N ALA A 142 -5.08 -16.06 -15.88
CA ALA A 142 -4.16 -15.72 -16.97
C ALA A 142 -2.93 -14.93 -16.49
N PHE A 143 -2.99 -14.34 -15.29
CA PHE A 143 -1.99 -13.38 -14.81
C PHE A 143 -1.37 -13.75 -13.44
N PHE A 144 -1.94 -14.73 -12.73
CA PHE A 144 -1.38 -15.40 -11.54
C PHE A 144 -1.33 -16.91 -11.77
#